data_AF-A0A7X7NRE5-F1
#
_entry.id   AF-A0A7X7NRE5-F1
#
_cell.length_a   1.000
_cell.length_b   1.000
_cell.length_c   1.000
_cell.angle_alpha   90.00
_cell.angle_beta   90.00
_cell.angle_gamma   90.00
#
_symmetry.space_group_name_H-M   'P 1'
#
loop_
_entity.id
_entity.type
_entity.pdbx_description
1 polymer ?
#
loop_
_entity_poly.entity_id
_entity_poly.type
_entity_poly.pdbx_seq_one_letter_code
_entity_poly.pdbx_strand_id
1 'polypeptide(L)'
;MTDQPAPALSIAQVSDRVAQVLDQVETAVVGKRGALTLVLCGILARGHVLLEDFPGLGKTLAARSFAQSLGLEFTRAQFTPDLLPADLTGAFVYDQKAGEFEFRKGPLFTGLLLADEINRTPPKTQSALLEAMQEHQVTVEGETFPLAQPFHVLATANPVEYEGTYPLPEAQLDRFLLRISFGYPTEDEEYDVLRRRVARQQEDQHLAPVTDAAGLLEMQQVIETVPVEEDIARYCVALATATRHHRAVQVGASPRGSLALMLTARAHAVVAGRDYITPEDVKTVAHAVLDHRISIKPELWMSDLGGAGVVEAVLADVAVPSARQVAGAPQRA
;
A
#
# COMPACT_ATOMS: atom_id res chain seq x y z
N MET A 1 14.06 1.54 -29.29
CA MET A 1 13.06 2.63 -29.23
C MET A 1 11.73 2.01 -29.60
N THR A 2 11.06 1.43 -28.61
CA THR A 2 9.66 1.01 -28.73
C THR A 2 8.82 2.27 -28.55
N ASP A 3 8.15 2.65 -29.62
CA ASP A 3 7.17 3.73 -29.68
C ASP A 3 5.98 3.29 -28.80
N GLN A 4 6.03 3.59 -27.50
CA GLN A 4 4.86 3.44 -26.64
C GLN A 4 3.88 4.54 -27.02
N PRO A 5 2.63 4.20 -27.39
CA PRO A 5 1.62 5.22 -27.64
C PRO A 5 1.53 6.14 -26.42
N ALA A 6 1.44 7.46 -26.66
CA ALA A 6 1.23 8.42 -25.58
C ALA A 6 0.05 7.97 -24.72
N PRO A 7 0.16 8.04 -23.38
CA PRO A 7 -0.94 7.65 -22.50
C PRO A 7 -2.19 8.45 -22.89
N ALA A 8 -3.35 7.79 -22.95
CA ALA A 8 -4.59 8.46 -23.35
C ALA A 8 -5.11 9.38 -22.24
N LEU A 9 -4.68 9.17 -21.00
CA LEU A 9 -4.91 10.05 -19.86
C LEU A 9 -3.76 11.04 -19.62
N SER A 10 -4.11 12.31 -19.39
CA SER A 10 -3.22 13.33 -18.84
C SER A 10 -3.14 13.23 -17.31
N ILE A 11 -2.08 13.81 -16.71
CA ILE A 11 -1.91 13.85 -15.25
C ILE A 11 -3.12 14.53 -14.57
N ALA A 12 -3.65 15.61 -15.15
CA ALA A 12 -4.85 16.27 -14.62
C ALA A 12 -6.07 15.34 -14.59
N GLN A 13 -6.31 14.57 -15.65
CA GLN A 13 -7.40 13.57 -15.67
C GLN A 13 -7.19 12.45 -14.66
N VAL A 14 -5.93 12.04 -14.43
CA VAL A 14 -5.61 11.06 -13.38
C VAL A 14 -5.89 11.65 -12.01
N SER A 15 -5.45 12.88 -11.73
CA SER A 15 -5.74 13.59 -10.48
C SER A 15 -7.24 13.72 -10.22
N ASP A 16 -8.04 14.07 -11.23
CA ASP A 16 -9.51 14.15 -11.12
C ASP A 16 -10.12 12.79 -10.76
N ARG A 17 -9.69 11.71 -11.42
CA ARG A 17 -10.15 10.34 -11.12
C ARG A 17 -9.75 9.90 -9.72
N VAL A 18 -8.53 10.23 -9.29
CA VAL A 18 -8.03 9.95 -7.94
C VAL A 18 -8.87 10.65 -6.89
N ALA A 19 -9.19 11.93 -7.09
CA ALA A 19 -10.08 12.67 -6.21
C ALA A 19 -11.47 12.02 -6.14
N GLN A 20 -12.05 11.65 -7.29
CA GLN A 20 -13.33 10.95 -7.35
C GLN A 20 -13.31 9.59 -6.64
N VAL A 21 -12.24 8.80 -6.77
CA VAL A 21 -12.09 7.54 -6.04
C VAL A 21 -12.09 7.77 -4.54
N LEU A 22 -11.32 8.75 -4.06
CA LEU A 22 -11.28 9.04 -2.62
C LEU A 22 -12.63 9.55 -2.11
N ASP A 23 -13.28 10.46 -2.83
CA ASP A 23 -14.60 10.98 -2.47
C ASP A 23 -15.64 9.85 -2.42
N GLN A 24 -15.58 8.93 -3.38
CA GLN A 24 -16.44 7.75 -3.44
C GLN A 24 -16.22 6.82 -2.24
N VAL A 25 -14.95 6.56 -1.87
CA VAL A 25 -14.60 5.73 -0.72
C VAL A 25 -15.04 6.39 0.60
N GLU A 26 -14.97 7.72 0.71
CA GLU A 26 -15.41 8.47 1.91
C GLU A 26 -16.93 8.51 2.11
N THR A 27 -17.69 8.17 1.07
CA THR A 27 -19.13 7.91 1.28
C THR A 27 -19.35 6.67 2.16
N ALA A 28 -18.40 5.73 2.18
CA ALA A 28 -18.46 4.50 2.96
C ALA A 28 -17.62 4.54 4.24
N VAL A 29 -16.41 5.09 4.16
CA VAL A 29 -15.48 5.15 5.30
C VAL A 29 -15.41 6.59 5.81
N VAL A 30 -15.99 6.83 6.98
CA VAL A 30 -16.02 8.15 7.60
C VAL A 30 -14.69 8.45 8.29
N GLY A 31 -14.19 9.67 8.13
CA GLY A 31 -13.21 10.24 9.06
C GLY A 31 -11.76 9.80 8.87
N LYS A 32 -11.33 9.45 7.65
CA LYS A 32 -10.00 8.83 7.42
C LYS A 32 -9.29 9.29 6.15
N ARG A 33 -9.58 10.50 5.64
CA ARG A 33 -9.02 10.99 4.36
C ARG A 33 -7.51 10.77 4.24
N GLY A 34 -6.74 11.16 5.27
CA GLY A 34 -5.29 11.01 5.25
C GLY A 34 -4.83 9.56 5.06
N ALA A 35 -5.38 8.62 5.85
CA ALA A 35 -5.03 7.21 5.74
C ALA A 35 -5.51 6.60 4.42
N LEU A 36 -6.71 6.96 3.95
CA LEU A 36 -7.26 6.52 2.66
C LEU A 36 -6.41 7.04 1.48
N THR A 37 -5.97 8.29 1.54
CA THR A 37 -5.03 8.88 0.58
C THR A 37 -3.74 8.06 0.50
N LEU A 38 -3.15 7.69 1.65
CA LEU A 38 -1.94 6.87 1.67
C LEU A 38 -2.19 5.45 1.12
N VAL A 39 -3.32 4.81 1.44
CA VAL A 39 -3.69 3.52 0.85
C VAL A 39 -3.77 3.62 -0.68
N LEU A 40 -4.44 4.66 -1.19
CA LEU A 40 -4.55 4.88 -2.63
C LEU A 40 -3.19 5.19 -3.26
N CYS A 41 -2.33 5.98 -2.61
CA CYS A 41 -0.95 6.19 -3.06
C CYS A 41 -0.20 4.86 -3.17
N GLY A 42 -0.39 3.95 -2.21
CA GLY A 42 0.21 2.62 -2.25
C GLY A 42 -0.25 1.78 -3.44
N ILE A 43 -1.55 1.80 -3.74
CA ILE A 43 -2.14 1.13 -4.92
C ILE A 43 -1.63 1.76 -6.23
N LEU A 44 -1.64 3.09 -6.33
CA LEU A 44 -1.17 3.83 -7.51
C LEU A 44 0.34 3.65 -7.75
N ALA A 45 1.13 3.49 -6.69
CA ALA A 45 2.55 3.16 -6.75
C ALA A 45 2.82 1.66 -6.99
N ARG A 46 1.81 0.89 -7.40
CA ARG A 46 1.90 -0.56 -7.70
C ARG A 46 2.35 -1.41 -6.51
N GLY A 47 2.13 -0.92 -5.29
CA GLY A 47 2.55 -1.57 -4.07
C GLY A 47 1.43 -2.32 -3.36
N HIS A 48 1.84 -2.96 -2.26
CA HIS A 48 0.97 -3.62 -1.29
C HIS A 48 1.03 -2.85 0.03
N VAL A 49 -0.06 -2.85 0.79
CA VAL A 49 -0.20 -2.06 2.01
C VAL A 49 -0.53 -2.96 3.19
N LEU A 50 0.17 -2.75 4.30
CA LEU A 50 -0.13 -3.37 5.59
C LEU A 50 -0.93 -2.39 6.45
N LEU A 51 -2.11 -2.81 6.91
CA LEU A 51 -2.98 -2.07 7.82
C LEU A 51 -2.84 -2.64 9.23
N GLU A 52 -2.15 -1.91 10.10
CA GLU A 52 -1.91 -2.33 11.48
C GLU A 52 -2.80 -1.50 12.42
N ASP A 53 -3.92 -2.08 12.88
CA ASP A 53 -4.66 -1.51 14.01
C ASP A 53 -5.55 -2.57 14.68
N PHE A 54 -6.25 -2.12 15.72
CA PHE A 54 -7.35 -2.82 16.37
C PHE A 54 -8.45 -3.31 15.39
N PRO A 55 -9.13 -4.41 15.74
CA PRO A 55 -10.33 -4.87 15.06
C PRO A 55 -11.44 -3.81 15.02
N GLY A 56 -12.32 -3.90 14.03
CA GLY A 56 -13.51 -3.03 13.94
C GLY A 56 -13.28 -1.64 13.36
N LEU A 57 -12.04 -1.26 13.02
CA LEU A 57 -11.72 0.10 12.52
C LEU A 57 -12.01 0.36 11.04
N GLY A 58 -12.90 -0.43 10.42
CA GLY A 58 -13.38 -0.20 9.05
C GLY A 58 -12.42 -0.63 7.93
N LYS A 59 -11.35 -1.39 8.23
CA LYS A 59 -10.37 -1.87 7.24
C LYS A 59 -11.01 -2.67 6.10
N THR A 60 -11.89 -3.61 6.44
CA THR A 60 -12.61 -4.44 5.46
C THR A 60 -13.51 -3.60 4.57
N LEU A 61 -14.16 -2.59 5.14
CA LEU A 61 -14.99 -1.65 4.39
C LEU A 61 -14.14 -0.79 3.45
N ALA A 62 -12.99 -0.30 3.90
CA ALA A 62 -12.06 0.46 3.07
C ALA A 62 -11.53 -0.36 1.89
N ALA A 63 -11.07 -1.59 2.14
CA ALA A 63 -10.57 -2.48 1.09
C ALA A 63 -11.63 -2.78 0.02
N ARG A 64 -12.85 -3.12 0.46
CA ARG A 64 -13.98 -3.34 -0.45
C ARG A 64 -14.35 -2.06 -1.22
N SER A 65 -14.32 -0.92 -0.56
CA SER A 65 -14.66 0.38 -1.15
C SER A 65 -13.67 0.78 -2.24
N PHE A 66 -12.37 0.56 -2.00
CA PHE A 66 -11.34 0.75 -3.03
C PHE A 66 -11.53 -0.20 -4.19
N ALA A 67 -11.76 -1.49 -3.94
CA ALA A 67 -11.96 -2.46 -5.02
C ALA A 67 -13.17 -2.10 -5.90
N GLN A 68 -14.29 -1.70 -5.30
CA GLN A 68 -15.46 -1.24 -6.05
C GLN A 68 -15.19 0.05 -6.84
N SER A 69 -14.60 1.06 -6.19
CA SER A 69 -14.34 2.36 -6.83
C SER A 69 -13.32 2.27 -7.96
N LEU A 70 -12.37 1.33 -7.86
CA LEU A 70 -11.34 1.06 -8.86
C LEU A 70 -11.75 -0.01 -9.89
N GLY A 71 -12.94 -0.61 -9.75
CA GLY A 71 -13.44 -1.66 -10.64
C GLY A 71 -12.57 -2.92 -10.65
N LEU A 72 -12.05 -3.31 -9.49
CA LEU A 72 -11.24 -4.51 -9.30
C LEU A 72 -12.08 -5.65 -8.75
N GLU A 73 -11.76 -6.87 -9.20
CA GLU A 73 -12.22 -8.07 -8.52
C GLU A 73 -11.68 -8.06 -7.08
N PHE A 74 -12.57 -8.33 -6.12
CA PHE A 74 -12.27 -8.29 -4.70
C PHE A 74 -12.36 -9.67 -4.08
N THR A 75 -11.28 -10.09 -3.43
CA THR A 75 -11.27 -11.32 -2.64
C THR A 75 -10.86 -11.00 -1.21
N ARG A 76 -11.53 -11.61 -0.24
CA ARG A 76 -11.12 -11.59 1.17
C ARG A 76 -10.66 -12.98 1.56
N ALA A 77 -9.45 -13.08 2.09
CA ALA A 77 -8.91 -14.29 2.68
C ALA A 77 -8.64 -14.04 4.17
N GLN A 78 -9.22 -14.87 5.03
CA GLN A 78 -8.94 -14.85 6.46
C GLN A 78 -7.73 -15.75 6.74
N PHE A 79 -6.71 -15.20 7.38
CA PHE A 79 -5.51 -15.94 7.75
C PHE A 79 -5.75 -16.61 9.10
N THR A 80 -5.86 -17.93 9.08
CA THR A 80 -6.07 -18.77 10.27
C THR A 80 -4.85 -19.66 10.53
N PRO A 81 -4.68 -20.22 11.74
CA PRO A 81 -3.53 -21.07 12.06
C PRO A 81 -3.41 -22.34 11.23
N ASP A 82 -4.53 -22.83 10.68
CA ASP A 82 -4.65 -24.04 9.87
C ASP A 82 -4.56 -23.77 8.36
N LEU A 83 -4.52 -22.51 7.93
CA LEU A 83 -4.46 -22.14 6.52
C LEU A 83 -3.18 -22.65 5.86
N LEU A 84 -3.32 -23.42 4.78
CA LEU A 84 -2.21 -23.96 4.01
C LEU A 84 -1.82 -23.04 2.86
N PRO A 85 -0.57 -23.10 2.36
CA PRO A 85 -0.15 -22.36 1.17
C PRO A 85 -1.06 -22.62 -0.04
N ALA A 86 -1.47 -23.88 -0.24
CA ALA A 86 -2.33 -24.32 -1.33
C ALA A 86 -3.72 -23.66 -1.31
N ASP A 87 -4.23 -23.29 -0.12
CA ASP A 87 -5.51 -22.60 0.03
C ASP A 87 -5.44 -21.16 -0.49
N LEU A 88 -4.24 -20.59 -0.60
CA LEU A 88 -3.99 -19.26 -1.17
C LEU A 88 -3.62 -19.33 -2.66
N THR A 89 -2.69 -20.22 -3.00
CA THR A 89 -2.14 -20.38 -4.34
C THR A 89 -3.09 -21.10 -5.29
N GLY A 90 -4.02 -21.90 -4.77
CA GLY A 90 -4.77 -22.86 -5.57
C GLY A 90 -4.07 -24.21 -5.66
N ALA A 91 -4.79 -25.19 -6.19
CA ALA A 91 -4.36 -26.58 -6.29
C ALA A 91 -5.04 -27.28 -7.47
N PHE A 92 -4.43 -28.36 -7.95
CA PHE A 92 -5.06 -29.26 -8.90
C PHE A 92 -6.10 -30.13 -8.21
N VAL A 93 -7.33 -30.09 -8.72
CA VAL A 93 -8.45 -30.88 -8.21
C VAL A 93 -8.90 -31.83 -9.32
N TYR A 94 -9.05 -33.11 -8.99
CA TYR A 94 -9.52 -34.11 -9.94
C TYR A 94 -10.99 -33.89 -10.30
N ASP A 95 -11.27 -33.57 -11.56
CA ASP A 95 -12.64 -33.54 -12.09
C ASP A 95 -13.03 -34.94 -12.55
N GLN A 96 -13.92 -35.59 -11.79
CA GLN A 96 -14.41 -36.94 -12.09
C GLN A 96 -15.17 -37.04 -13.42
N LYS A 97 -15.76 -35.94 -13.93
CA LYS A 97 -16.49 -35.93 -15.21
C LYS A 97 -15.53 -35.88 -16.39
N ALA A 98 -14.46 -35.11 -16.28
CA ALA A 98 -13.45 -34.98 -17.33
C ALA A 98 -12.40 -36.10 -17.25
N GLY A 99 -12.19 -36.71 -16.08
CA GLY A 99 -11.11 -37.66 -15.85
C GLY A 99 -9.73 -37.01 -15.78
N GLU A 100 -9.68 -35.70 -15.55
CA GLU A 100 -8.47 -34.88 -15.60
C GLU A 100 -8.32 -34.06 -14.30
N PHE A 101 -7.08 -33.66 -14.00
CA PHE A 101 -6.79 -32.72 -12.92
C PHE A 101 -6.92 -31.29 -13.43
N GLU A 102 -7.86 -30.52 -12.90
CA GLU A 102 -8.07 -29.11 -13.26
C GLU A 102 -7.46 -28.21 -12.18
N PHE A 103 -6.70 -27.19 -12.60
CA PHE A 103 -6.18 -26.20 -11.67
C PHE A 103 -7.30 -25.30 -11.14
N ARG A 104 -7.59 -25.38 -9.84
CA ARG A 104 -8.50 -24.45 -9.17
C ARG A 104 -7.71 -23.31 -8.55
N LYS A 105 -7.89 -22.13 -9.14
CA LYS A 105 -7.32 -20.86 -8.69
C LYS A 105 -7.71 -20.55 -7.24
N GLY A 106 -6.71 -20.24 -6.43
CA GLY A 106 -6.92 -19.72 -5.07
C GLY A 106 -7.27 -18.23 -5.03
N PRO A 107 -7.46 -17.65 -3.84
CA PRO A 107 -7.84 -16.26 -3.64
C PRO A 107 -6.81 -15.24 -4.13
N LEU A 108 -5.56 -15.65 -4.42
CA LEU A 108 -4.54 -14.77 -5.00
C LEU A 108 -4.87 -14.32 -6.44
N PHE A 109 -5.71 -15.06 -7.17
CA PHE A 109 -6.11 -14.69 -8.53
C PHE A 109 -7.28 -13.69 -8.50
N THR A 110 -6.98 -12.46 -8.10
CA THR A 110 -7.95 -11.35 -7.96
C THR A 110 -7.29 -10.02 -8.32
N GLY A 111 -8.05 -8.93 -8.35
CA GLY A 111 -7.49 -7.58 -8.55
C GLY A 111 -7.04 -6.93 -7.23
N LEU A 112 -7.83 -7.10 -6.17
CA LEU A 112 -7.52 -6.62 -4.83
C LEU A 112 -7.84 -7.72 -3.80
N LEU A 113 -6.80 -8.20 -3.12
CA LEU A 113 -6.90 -9.13 -2.01
C LEU A 113 -6.87 -8.40 -0.67
N LEU A 114 -7.90 -8.60 0.16
CA LEU A 114 -7.81 -8.33 1.60
C LEU A 114 -7.31 -9.59 2.31
N ALA A 115 -6.06 -9.55 2.79
CA ALA A 115 -5.45 -10.62 3.57
C ALA A 115 -5.60 -10.29 5.06
N ASP A 116 -6.63 -10.82 5.71
CA ASP A 116 -7.04 -10.42 7.05
C ASP A 116 -6.29 -11.24 8.11
N GLU A 117 -5.65 -10.56 9.07
CA GLU A 117 -4.92 -11.13 10.20
C GLU A 117 -3.74 -12.03 9.79
N ILE A 118 -2.89 -11.54 8.89
CA ILE A 118 -1.76 -12.31 8.32
C ILE A 118 -0.81 -12.86 9.39
N ASN A 119 -0.76 -12.22 10.56
CA ASN A 119 0.04 -12.64 11.70
C ASN A 119 -0.56 -13.84 12.45
N ARG A 120 -1.73 -14.38 12.11
CA ARG A 120 -2.32 -15.58 12.75
C ARG A 120 -1.97 -16.89 12.05
N THR A 121 -1.28 -16.83 10.92
CA THR A 121 -0.95 -18.01 10.11
C THR A 121 0.54 -18.34 10.17
N PRO A 122 0.95 -19.62 10.09
CA PRO A 122 2.36 -20.01 10.13
C PRO A 122 3.23 -19.35 9.03
N PRO A 123 4.55 -19.19 9.26
CA PRO A 123 5.47 -18.54 8.33
C PRO A 123 5.48 -19.10 6.91
N LYS A 124 5.21 -20.40 6.73
CA LYS A 124 5.18 -21.04 5.40
C LYS A 124 4.08 -20.47 4.50
N THR A 125 2.88 -20.27 5.05
CA THR A 125 1.74 -19.72 4.29
C THR A 125 1.85 -18.22 4.12
N GLN A 126 2.38 -17.50 5.13
CA GLN A 126 2.78 -16.09 4.96
C GLN A 126 3.76 -15.93 3.79
N SER A 127 4.75 -16.82 3.69
CA SER A 127 5.74 -16.78 2.61
C SER A 127 5.11 -16.96 1.23
N ALA A 128 4.08 -17.81 1.10
CA ALA A 128 3.37 -17.99 -0.17
C ALA A 128 2.65 -16.71 -0.63
N LEU A 129 2.01 -15.97 0.27
CA LEU A 129 1.43 -14.65 -0.03
C LEU A 129 2.53 -13.66 -0.48
N LEU A 130 3.64 -13.61 0.27
CA LEU A 130 4.72 -12.65 0.02
C LEU A 130 5.51 -12.93 -1.25
N GLU A 131 5.63 -14.21 -1.63
CA GLU A 131 6.20 -14.63 -2.91
C GLU A 131 5.30 -14.20 -4.07
N ALA A 132 4.00 -14.45 -3.97
CA ALA A 132 3.01 -14.00 -4.95
C ALA A 132 3.00 -12.48 -5.13
N MET A 133 3.15 -11.71 -4.04
CA MET A 133 3.29 -10.25 -4.06
C MET A 133 4.55 -9.80 -4.83
N GLN A 134 5.65 -10.53 -4.72
CA GLN A 134 6.94 -10.12 -5.28
C GLN A 134 7.12 -10.55 -6.74
N GLU A 135 6.64 -11.75 -7.07
CA GLU A 135 6.84 -12.38 -8.38
C GLU A 135 5.65 -12.15 -9.32
N HIS A 136 4.49 -11.69 -8.81
CA HIS A 136 3.25 -11.54 -9.57
C HIS A 136 2.79 -12.81 -10.31
N GLN A 137 3.18 -13.96 -9.79
CA GLN A 137 2.84 -15.28 -10.31
C GLN A 137 2.86 -16.29 -9.16
N VAL A 138 2.29 -17.46 -9.41
CA VAL A 138 2.21 -18.57 -8.47
C VAL A 138 2.64 -19.85 -9.17
N THR A 139 3.50 -20.64 -8.54
CA THR A 139 3.94 -21.93 -9.10
C THR A 139 3.35 -23.08 -8.28
N VAL A 140 2.60 -23.97 -8.93
CA VAL A 140 1.99 -25.16 -8.32
C VAL A 140 2.40 -26.39 -9.14
N GLU A 141 3.00 -27.37 -8.48
CA GLU A 141 3.43 -28.65 -9.11
C GLU A 141 4.32 -28.48 -10.36
N GLY A 142 5.10 -27.40 -10.41
CA GLY A 142 6.01 -27.10 -11.53
C GLY A 142 5.37 -26.29 -12.67
N GLU A 143 4.07 -26.01 -12.62
CA GLU A 143 3.39 -25.10 -13.54
C GLU A 143 3.27 -23.70 -12.93
N THR A 144 3.58 -22.66 -13.72
CA THR A 144 3.55 -21.26 -13.29
C THR A 144 2.34 -20.55 -13.87
N PHE A 145 1.57 -19.91 -12.99
CA PHE A 145 0.36 -19.17 -13.33
C PHE A 145 0.56 -17.69 -13.01
N PRO A 146 0.45 -16.78 -14.00
CA PRO A 146 0.52 -15.35 -13.74
C PRO A 146 -0.72 -14.86 -12.98
N LEU A 147 -0.54 -13.91 -12.07
CA LEU A 147 -1.64 -13.23 -11.40
C LEU A 147 -2.29 -12.20 -12.31
N ALA A 148 -3.53 -11.83 -11.99
CA ALA A 148 -4.23 -10.75 -12.70
C ALA A 148 -3.44 -9.43 -12.57
N GLN A 149 -3.54 -8.56 -13.58
CA GLN A 149 -3.01 -7.20 -13.48
C GLN A 149 -4.16 -6.20 -13.63
N PRO A 150 -4.28 -5.21 -12.73
CA PRO A 150 -3.43 -4.98 -11.55
C PRO A 150 -3.75 -5.97 -10.40
N PHE A 151 -2.75 -6.31 -9.58
CA PHE A 151 -2.90 -7.15 -8.38
C PHE A 151 -2.36 -6.41 -7.16
N HIS A 152 -3.22 -6.18 -6.19
CA HIS A 152 -2.90 -5.49 -4.94
C HIS A 152 -3.28 -6.32 -3.73
N VAL A 153 -2.54 -6.13 -2.65
CA VAL A 153 -2.79 -6.78 -1.36
C VAL A 153 -2.91 -5.68 -0.32
N LEU A 154 -4.05 -5.65 0.35
CA LEU A 154 -4.24 -4.93 1.60
C LEU A 154 -4.22 -5.98 2.70
N ALA A 155 -3.10 -6.10 3.40
CA ALA A 155 -2.98 -7.03 4.51
C ALA A 155 -3.39 -6.35 5.83
N THR A 156 -3.94 -7.08 6.78
CA THR A 156 -4.18 -6.58 8.13
C THR A 156 -3.37 -7.39 9.13
N ALA A 157 -2.88 -6.72 10.17
CA ALA A 157 -2.25 -7.38 11.31
C ALA A 157 -2.80 -6.74 12.60
N ASN A 158 -3.13 -7.58 13.58
CA ASN A 158 -3.58 -7.12 14.89
C ASN A 158 -2.38 -7.08 15.85
N PRO A 159 -1.97 -5.91 16.38
CA PRO A 159 -0.77 -5.78 17.21
C PRO A 159 -0.95 -6.29 18.65
N VAL A 160 -2.18 -6.57 19.11
CA VAL A 160 -2.48 -6.85 20.52
C VAL A 160 -2.64 -8.34 20.84
N GLU A 161 -2.88 -9.17 19.83
CA GLU A 161 -2.95 -10.62 20.04
C GLU A 161 -1.54 -11.19 20.21
N TYR A 162 -1.25 -11.71 21.41
CA TYR A 162 0.04 -12.36 21.72
C TYR A 162 -0.03 -13.88 21.63
N GLU A 163 -1.22 -14.48 21.74
CA GLU A 163 -1.41 -15.93 21.67
C GLU A 163 -1.76 -16.38 20.26
N GLY A 164 -1.03 -17.37 19.74
CA GLY A 164 -1.31 -17.95 18.42
C GLY A 164 -0.92 -17.05 17.24
N THR A 165 -0.09 -16.04 17.45
CA THR A 165 0.42 -15.16 16.39
C THR A 165 1.87 -15.44 16.03
N TYR A 166 2.18 -15.32 14.73
CA TYR A 166 3.48 -15.40 14.11
C TYR A 166 3.82 -14.01 13.54
N PRO A 167 4.62 -13.18 14.25
CA PRO A 167 5.00 -11.87 13.75
C PRO A 167 5.80 -12.00 12.46
N LEU A 168 5.60 -11.07 11.53
CA LEU A 168 6.37 -11.04 10.30
C LEU A 168 7.81 -10.60 10.60
N PRO A 169 8.83 -11.36 10.17
CA PRO A 169 10.20 -10.90 10.18
C PRO A 169 10.37 -9.58 9.43
N GLU A 170 11.35 -8.77 9.82
CA GLU A 170 11.65 -7.47 9.19
C GLU A 170 11.81 -7.56 7.67
N ALA A 171 12.50 -8.61 7.19
CA ALA A 171 12.67 -8.86 5.76
C ALA A 171 11.36 -9.14 5.00
N GLN A 172 10.32 -9.60 5.70
CA GLN A 172 8.98 -9.79 5.16
C GLN A 172 8.18 -8.49 5.19
N LEU A 173 8.25 -7.73 6.29
CA LEU A 173 7.63 -6.41 6.40
C LEU A 173 8.14 -5.44 5.32
N ASP A 174 9.43 -5.50 4.96
CA ASP A 174 10.03 -4.66 3.92
C ASP A 174 9.41 -4.87 2.52
N ARG A 175 8.68 -5.98 2.31
CA ARG A 175 7.93 -6.25 1.08
C ARG A 175 6.67 -5.41 0.93
N PHE A 176 6.09 -4.93 2.03
CA PHE A 176 4.98 -3.99 1.98
C PHE A 176 5.50 -2.59 1.67
N LEU A 177 4.91 -1.94 0.67
CA LEU A 177 5.29 -0.59 0.29
C LEU A 177 5.03 0.37 1.45
N LEU A 178 3.83 0.26 2.03
CA LEU A 178 3.36 1.09 3.13
C LEU A 178 2.87 0.26 4.31
N ARG A 179 3.07 0.78 5.52
CA ARG A 179 2.36 0.37 6.73
C ARG A 179 1.55 1.56 7.25
N ILE A 180 0.25 1.38 7.42
CA ILE A 180 -0.69 2.45 7.78
C ILE A 180 -1.51 2.03 8.98
N SER A 181 -1.77 2.97 9.87
CA SER A 181 -2.75 2.88 10.96
C SER A 181 -3.89 3.84 10.66
N PHE A 182 -5.13 3.37 10.79
CA PHE A 182 -6.34 4.17 10.69
C PHE A 182 -6.71 4.86 11.99
N GLY A 183 -6.34 4.28 13.14
CA GLY A 183 -6.77 4.75 14.45
C GLY A 183 -8.29 4.65 14.69
N TYR A 184 -8.69 4.98 15.92
CA TYR A 184 -10.10 5.15 16.28
C TYR A 184 -10.66 6.43 15.65
N PRO A 185 -11.91 6.41 15.13
CA PRO A 185 -12.59 7.63 14.73
C PRO A 185 -12.76 8.56 15.94
N THR A 186 -12.87 9.86 15.68
CA THR A 186 -13.35 10.82 16.68
C THR A 186 -14.81 10.54 17.04
N GLU A 187 -15.27 11.06 18.19
CA GLU A 187 -16.67 10.89 18.64
C GLU A 187 -17.68 11.36 17.58
N ASP A 188 -17.40 12.47 16.90
CA ASP A 188 -18.26 13.01 15.84
C ASP A 188 -18.27 12.11 14.59
N GLU A 189 -17.11 11.57 14.20
CA GLU A 189 -17.01 10.64 13.07
C GLU A 189 -17.71 9.32 13.39
N GLU A 190 -17.57 8.80 14.61
CA GLU A 190 -18.25 7.59 15.06
C GLU A 190 -19.77 7.80 15.07
N TYR A 191 -20.24 8.95 15.56
CA TYR A 191 -21.65 9.31 15.48
C TYR A 191 -22.13 9.40 14.03
N ASP A 192 -21.35 9.97 13.11
CA ASP A 192 -21.74 10.04 11.70
C ASP A 192 -21.79 8.65 11.04
N VAL A 193 -20.90 7.72 11.39
CA VAL A 193 -20.98 6.30 10.98
C VAL A 193 -22.33 5.71 11.41
N LEU A 194 -22.71 5.88 12.68
CA LEU A 194 -23.99 5.39 13.21
C LEU A 194 -25.19 6.04 12.52
N ARG A 195 -25.13 7.36 12.30
CA ARG A 195 -26.19 8.12 11.62
C ARG A 195 -26.40 7.65 10.18
N ARG A 196 -25.32 7.50 9.40
CA ARG A 196 -25.37 6.97 8.02
C ARG A 196 -25.87 5.53 7.98
N ARG A 197 -25.43 4.71 8.94
CA ARG A 197 -25.87 3.33 9.10
C ARG A 197 -27.39 3.22 9.29
N VAL A 198 -27.94 4.02 10.21
CA VAL A 198 -29.38 4.06 10.50
C VAL A 198 -30.18 4.54 9.29
N ALA A 199 -29.71 5.58 8.61
CA ALA A 199 -30.37 6.11 7.42
C ALA A 199 -30.40 5.12 6.25
N ARG A 200 -29.32 4.34 6.06
CA ARG A 200 -29.21 3.36 4.96
C ARG A 200 -30.05 2.10 5.16
N GLN A 201 -30.29 1.68 6.41
CA GLN A 201 -31.02 0.45 6.76
C GLN A 201 -30.51 -0.85 6.12
N GLN A 202 -29.28 -0.87 5.55
CA GLN A 202 -28.68 -2.03 4.88
C GLN A 202 -27.23 -2.19 5.28
N GLU A 203 -26.78 -3.42 5.61
CA GLU A 203 -25.37 -3.82 5.85
C GLU A 203 -24.46 -3.33 4.74
N ASP A 204 -24.73 -3.78 3.53
CA ASP A 204 -23.87 -3.50 2.40
C ASP A 204 -24.02 -2.07 1.86
N GLN A 205 -22.90 -1.57 1.34
CA GLN A 205 -22.84 -0.36 0.56
C GLN A 205 -22.26 -0.73 -0.79
N HIS A 206 -22.98 -0.35 -1.85
CA HIS A 206 -22.50 -0.52 -3.22
C HIS A 206 -22.02 0.83 -3.74
N LEU A 207 -20.72 0.90 -4.04
CA LEU A 207 -20.12 2.06 -4.66
C LEU A 207 -20.06 1.85 -6.17
N ALA A 208 -20.50 2.87 -6.92
CA ALA A 208 -20.30 2.89 -8.36
C ALA A 208 -18.79 2.95 -8.68
N PRO A 209 -18.31 2.17 -9.66
CA PRO A 209 -16.92 2.25 -10.11
C PRO A 209 -16.65 3.61 -10.75
N VAL A 210 -15.51 4.21 -10.40
CA VAL A 210 -14.98 5.44 -11.01
C VAL A 210 -14.13 5.09 -12.24
N THR A 211 -13.46 3.94 -12.18
CA THR A 211 -12.65 3.36 -13.26
C THR A 211 -12.78 1.84 -13.25
N ASP A 212 -12.10 1.17 -14.17
CA ASP A 212 -11.91 -0.28 -14.19
C ASP A 212 -10.42 -0.66 -14.05
N ALA A 213 -10.13 -1.96 -14.05
CA ALA A 213 -8.78 -2.51 -13.99
C ALA A 213 -7.83 -1.96 -15.07
N ALA A 214 -8.31 -1.79 -16.31
CA ALA A 214 -7.52 -1.25 -17.41
C ALA A 214 -7.22 0.24 -17.20
N GLY A 215 -8.21 1.01 -16.77
CA GLY A 215 -8.05 2.41 -16.44
C GLY A 215 -7.14 2.64 -15.22
N LEU A 216 -7.15 1.76 -14.21
CA LEU A 216 -6.19 1.82 -13.10
C LEU A 216 -4.76 1.58 -13.60
N LEU A 217 -4.54 0.60 -14.47
CA LEU A 217 -3.22 0.36 -15.07
C LEU A 217 -2.73 1.58 -15.86
N GLU A 218 -3.61 2.23 -16.61
CA GLU A 218 -3.29 3.46 -17.32
C GLU A 218 -2.95 4.61 -16.36
N MET A 219 -3.71 4.79 -15.28
CA MET A 219 -3.41 5.78 -14.24
C MET A 219 -2.03 5.53 -13.62
N GLN A 220 -1.70 4.27 -13.30
CA GLN A 220 -0.39 3.88 -12.77
C GLN A 220 0.74 4.19 -13.78
N GLN A 221 0.52 3.94 -15.07
CA GLN A 221 1.49 4.27 -16.12
C GLN A 221 1.71 5.79 -16.25
N VAL A 222 0.65 6.59 -16.20
CA VAL A 222 0.75 8.06 -16.25
C VAL A 222 1.51 8.60 -15.04
N ILE A 223 1.25 8.07 -13.84
CA ILE A 223 1.98 8.48 -12.63
C ILE A 223 3.49 8.21 -12.78
N GLU A 224 3.88 7.12 -13.44
CA GLU A 224 5.30 6.84 -13.70
C GLU A 224 5.97 7.89 -14.61
N THR A 225 5.21 8.64 -15.42
CA THR A 225 5.75 9.70 -16.29
C THR A 225 6.08 11.00 -15.55
N VAL A 226 5.61 11.17 -14.31
CA VAL A 226 5.90 12.37 -13.50
C VAL A 226 7.40 12.44 -13.22
N PRO A 227 8.09 13.53 -13.61
CA PRO A 227 9.53 13.65 -13.46
C PRO A 227 9.93 13.67 -12.00
N VAL A 228 11.02 12.96 -11.69
CA VAL A 228 11.69 13.02 -10.38
C VAL A 228 12.96 13.82 -10.54
N GLU A 229 13.00 15.00 -9.91
CA GLU A 229 14.20 15.81 -9.87
C GLU A 229 15.31 15.12 -9.08
N GLU A 230 16.57 15.38 -9.48
CA GLU A 230 17.74 14.74 -8.88
C GLU A 230 17.84 15.00 -7.38
N ASP A 231 17.46 16.20 -6.94
CA ASP A 231 17.50 16.61 -5.54
C ASP A 231 16.46 15.87 -4.67
N ILE A 232 15.25 15.63 -5.19
CA ILE A 232 14.23 14.77 -4.57
C ILE A 232 14.73 13.33 -4.45
N ALA A 233 15.30 12.77 -5.52
CA ALA A 233 15.84 11.41 -5.49
C ALA A 233 16.98 11.30 -4.45
N ARG A 234 17.89 12.28 -4.41
CA ARG A 234 18.95 12.37 -3.40
C ARG A 234 18.39 12.55 -1.99
N TYR A 235 17.31 13.31 -1.80
CA TYR A 235 16.66 13.47 -0.51
C TYR A 235 16.08 12.16 0.01
N CYS A 236 15.39 11.38 -0.82
CA CYS A 236 14.91 10.04 -0.45
C CYS A 236 16.06 9.11 -0.01
N VAL A 237 17.19 9.15 -0.73
CA VAL A 237 18.40 8.39 -0.36
C VAL A 237 19.01 8.91 0.94
N ALA A 238 19.06 10.21 1.15
CA ALA A 238 19.59 10.84 2.35
C ALA A 238 18.78 10.44 3.59
N LEU A 239 17.44 10.49 3.52
CA LEU A 239 16.56 10.04 4.59
C LEU A 239 16.79 8.57 4.92
N ALA A 240 16.75 7.68 3.93
CA ALA A 240 17.00 6.25 4.15
C ALA A 240 18.41 6.01 4.75
N THR A 241 19.42 6.75 4.28
CA THR A 241 20.81 6.64 4.78
C THR A 241 20.93 7.13 6.22
N ALA A 242 20.25 8.22 6.58
CA ALA A 242 20.23 8.73 7.95
C ALA A 242 19.61 7.73 8.93
N THR A 243 18.55 7.01 8.54
CA THR A 243 17.99 5.93 9.39
C THR A 243 19.02 4.84 9.69
N ARG A 244 19.88 4.46 8.72
CA ARG A 244 20.91 3.42 8.90
C ARG A 244 22.06 3.86 9.81
N HIS A 245 22.34 5.16 9.86
CA HIS A 245 23.41 5.72 10.69
C HIS A 245 22.90 6.24 12.05
N HIS A 246 21.59 6.19 12.28
CA HIS A 246 21.00 6.66 13.53
C HIS A 246 21.44 5.77 14.70
N ARG A 247 21.93 6.38 15.78
CA ARG A 247 22.57 5.69 16.92
C ARG A 247 21.73 4.60 17.58
N ALA A 248 20.41 4.76 17.56
CA ALA A 248 19.46 3.84 18.19
C ALA A 248 19.07 2.65 17.31
N VAL A 249 19.47 2.66 16.04
CA VAL A 249 19.02 1.69 15.04
C VAL A 249 19.98 0.51 14.96
N GLN A 250 19.41 -0.69 14.95
CA GLN A 250 20.13 -1.93 14.64
C GLN A 250 20.12 -2.18 13.13
N VAL A 251 18.95 -2.03 12.49
CA VAL A 251 18.76 -2.16 11.05
C VAL A 251 17.91 -0.99 10.57
N GLY A 252 18.46 -0.15 9.68
CA GLY A 252 17.75 0.98 9.09
C GLY A 252 17.10 0.62 7.74
N ALA A 253 16.41 1.59 7.13
CA ALA A 253 15.66 1.36 5.92
C ALA A 253 16.54 0.87 4.75
N SER A 254 16.12 -0.24 4.11
CA SER A 254 16.83 -0.81 2.96
C SER A 254 16.79 0.11 1.72
N PRO A 255 17.49 -0.20 0.61
CA PRO A 255 17.29 0.51 -0.66
C PRO A 255 15.83 0.49 -1.16
N ARG A 256 15.04 -0.53 -0.76
CA ARG A 256 13.59 -0.56 -1.03
C ARG A 256 12.89 0.60 -0.32
N GLY A 257 13.35 1.00 0.86
CA GLY A 257 12.81 2.17 1.58
C GLY A 257 12.99 3.48 0.81
N SER A 258 14.19 3.75 0.26
CA SER A 258 14.40 4.96 -0.57
C SER A 258 13.59 4.94 -1.87
N LEU A 259 13.45 3.76 -2.50
CA LEU A 259 12.60 3.60 -3.67
C LEU A 259 11.12 3.82 -3.33
N ALA A 260 10.67 3.25 -2.22
CA ALA A 260 9.30 3.38 -1.73
C ALA A 260 8.93 4.83 -1.41
N LEU A 261 9.84 5.61 -0.81
CA LEU A 261 9.66 7.05 -0.61
C LEU A 261 9.40 7.76 -1.94
N MET A 262 10.25 7.53 -2.94
CA MET A 262 10.13 8.17 -4.24
C MET A 262 8.82 7.79 -4.95
N LEU A 263 8.49 6.49 -5.02
CA LEU A 263 7.28 6.02 -5.70
C LEU A 263 6.01 6.55 -5.03
N THR A 264 5.96 6.52 -3.69
CA THR A 264 4.79 6.97 -2.94
C THR A 264 4.66 8.49 -2.97
N ALA A 265 5.77 9.23 -2.87
CA ALA A 265 5.76 10.69 -2.99
C ALA A 265 5.30 11.16 -4.38
N ARG A 266 5.67 10.42 -5.44
CA ARG A 266 5.20 10.67 -6.81
C ARG A 266 3.68 10.49 -6.92
N ALA A 267 3.16 9.38 -6.40
CA ALA A 267 1.72 9.15 -6.35
C ALA A 267 1.00 10.22 -5.52
N HIS A 268 1.56 10.60 -4.38
CA HIS A 268 1.02 11.64 -3.51
C HIS A 268 0.95 13.02 -4.20
N ALA A 269 1.97 13.40 -4.96
CA ALA A 269 1.97 14.63 -5.75
C ALA A 269 0.79 14.66 -6.75
N VAL A 270 0.54 13.55 -7.45
CA VAL A 270 -0.59 13.43 -8.39
C VAL A 270 -1.93 13.46 -7.67
N VAL A 271 -2.04 12.81 -6.50
CA VAL A 271 -3.24 12.90 -5.65
C VAL A 271 -3.50 14.34 -5.22
N ALA A 272 -2.45 15.12 -4.99
CA ALA A 272 -2.52 16.55 -4.69
C ALA A 272 -2.71 17.45 -5.94
N GLY A 273 -2.94 16.88 -7.12
CA GLY A 273 -3.18 17.62 -8.36
C GLY A 273 -1.92 18.21 -9.01
N ARG A 274 -0.73 17.71 -8.68
CA ARG A 274 0.56 18.20 -9.20
C ARG A 274 1.24 17.17 -10.09
N ASP A 275 1.98 17.67 -11.08
CA ASP A 275 2.83 16.93 -12.02
C ASP A 275 4.33 17.00 -11.67
N TYR A 276 4.65 17.38 -10.44
CA TYR A 276 6.02 17.43 -9.91
C TYR A 276 6.03 17.11 -8.41
N ILE A 277 7.13 16.52 -7.94
CA ILE A 277 7.31 16.11 -6.54
C ILE A 277 7.97 17.23 -5.76
N THR A 278 7.47 17.49 -4.55
CA THR A 278 8.08 18.41 -3.59
C THR A 278 8.67 17.64 -2.40
N PRO A 279 9.59 18.23 -1.63
CA PRO A 279 10.09 17.59 -0.42
C PRO A 279 8.99 17.31 0.61
N GLU A 280 7.93 18.11 0.66
CA GLU A 280 6.78 17.89 1.56
C GLU A 280 5.99 16.62 1.20
N ASP A 281 5.95 16.22 -0.08
CA ASP A 281 5.38 14.93 -0.47
C ASP A 281 6.16 13.77 0.13
N VAL A 282 7.50 13.86 0.09
CA VAL A 282 8.39 12.84 0.66
C VAL A 282 8.21 12.75 2.18
N LYS A 283 8.10 13.89 2.87
CA LYS A 283 7.87 13.92 4.33
C LYS A 283 6.51 13.33 4.70
N THR A 284 5.47 13.67 3.94
CA THR A 284 4.09 13.23 4.23
C THR A 284 3.97 11.71 4.18
N VAL A 285 4.67 11.06 3.26
CA VAL A 285 4.65 9.59 3.13
C VAL A 285 5.70 8.89 4.00
N ALA A 286 6.61 9.64 4.64
CA ALA A 286 7.80 9.08 5.27
C ALA A 286 7.49 8.07 6.37
N HIS A 287 6.55 8.37 7.26
CA HIS A 287 6.17 7.44 8.33
C HIS A 287 5.57 6.13 7.79
N ALA A 288 4.62 6.26 6.85
CA ALA A 288 3.99 5.09 6.24
C ALA A 288 5.00 4.22 5.47
N VAL A 289 6.09 4.80 4.98
CA VAL A 289 7.15 4.10 4.27
C VAL A 289 8.23 3.56 5.22
N LEU A 290 8.72 4.33 6.18
CA LEU A 290 9.98 4.02 6.87
C LEU A 290 9.78 3.36 8.23
N ASP A 291 8.65 3.58 8.91
CA ASP A 291 8.50 3.16 10.31
C ASP A 291 8.66 1.65 10.51
N HIS A 292 8.13 0.83 9.58
CA HIS A 292 8.24 -0.64 9.62
C HIS A 292 9.55 -1.19 9.06
N ARG A 293 10.42 -0.32 8.54
CA ARG A 293 11.73 -0.68 7.97
C ARG A 293 12.89 -0.39 8.92
N ILE A 294 12.59 0.01 10.15
CA ILE A 294 13.56 0.40 11.17
C ILE A 294 13.42 -0.53 12.37
N SER A 295 14.52 -1.21 12.69
CA SER A 295 14.66 -2.02 13.89
C SER A 295 15.53 -1.32 14.91
N ILE A 296 15.05 -1.22 16.15
CA ILE A 296 15.73 -0.56 17.24
C ILE A 296 16.62 -1.58 17.98
N LYS A 297 17.80 -1.12 18.42
CA LYS A 297 18.73 -1.95 19.19
C LYS A 297 18.06 -2.52 20.45
N PRO A 298 18.29 -3.80 20.81
CA PRO A 298 17.62 -4.44 21.94
C PRO A 298 17.80 -3.72 23.28
N GLU A 299 18.94 -3.05 23.49
CA GLU A 299 19.21 -2.34 24.73
C GLU A 299 18.32 -1.09 24.91
N LEU A 300 17.64 -0.64 23.85
CA LEU A 300 16.78 0.53 23.82
C LEU A 300 15.28 0.19 23.75
N TRP A 301 14.89 -1.09 23.77
CA TRP A 301 13.48 -1.48 23.72
C TRP A 301 12.65 -0.99 24.92
N MET A 302 13.29 -0.72 26.06
CA MET A 302 12.61 -0.12 27.22
C MET A 302 12.44 1.40 27.12
N SER A 303 13.00 2.04 26.09
CA SER A 303 12.76 3.45 25.81
C SER A 303 11.53 3.60 24.91
N ASP A 304 10.81 4.72 25.01
CA ASP A 304 9.67 5.04 24.13
C ASP A 304 10.09 5.31 22.67
N LEU A 305 11.33 5.01 22.28
CA LEU A 305 11.88 5.26 20.96
C LEU A 305 11.62 4.07 20.02
N GLY A 306 10.56 4.17 19.22
CA GLY A 306 10.27 3.25 18.12
C GLY A 306 10.79 3.75 16.75
N GLY A 307 10.48 3.00 15.69
CA GLY A 307 10.78 3.38 14.31
C GLY A 307 10.26 4.78 13.95
N ALA A 308 9.03 5.09 14.34
CA ALA A 308 8.42 6.42 14.15
C ALA A 308 9.24 7.55 14.78
N GLY A 309 9.78 7.35 15.98
CA GLY A 309 10.62 8.36 16.64
C GLY A 309 11.97 8.58 15.93
N VAL A 310 12.53 7.53 15.33
CA VAL A 310 13.72 7.66 14.48
C VAL A 310 13.39 8.42 13.19
N VAL A 311 12.27 8.11 12.56
CA VAL A 311 11.84 8.82 11.34
C VAL A 311 11.64 10.31 11.62
N GLU A 312 10.96 10.66 12.72
CA GLU A 312 10.79 12.05 13.13
C GLU A 312 12.13 12.77 13.32
N ALA A 313 13.07 12.14 14.04
CA ALA A 313 14.40 12.71 14.24
C ALA A 313 15.17 12.89 12.92
N VAL A 314 15.06 11.93 12.00
CA VAL A 314 15.70 11.99 10.68
C VAL A 314 15.07 13.08 9.80
N LEU A 315 13.75 13.24 9.82
CA LEU A 315 13.05 14.28 9.06
C LEU A 315 13.42 15.70 9.55
N ALA A 316 13.70 15.85 10.84
CA ALA A 316 14.14 17.10 11.44
C ALA A 316 15.62 17.44 11.14
N ASP A 317 16.49 16.42 11.08
CA ASP A 317 17.94 16.60 10.91
C ASP A 317 18.39 16.71 9.45
N VAL A 318 17.79 15.91 8.55
CA VAL A 318 18.19 15.88 7.14
C VAL A 318 17.70 17.14 6.41
N ALA A 319 18.65 17.95 5.95
CA ALA A 319 18.39 19.18 5.23
C ALA A 319 17.48 18.95 4.00
N VAL A 320 16.40 19.73 3.94
CA VAL A 320 15.47 19.74 2.81
C VAL A 320 16.15 20.39 1.60
N PRO A 321 16.03 19.83 0.39
CA PRO A 321 16.52 20.48 -0.82
C PRO A 321 15.93 21.90 -0.96
N SER A 322 16.77 22.88 -1.24
CA SER A 322 16.31 24.22 -1.57
C SER A 322 15.70 24.21 -2.97
N ALA A 323 14.48 24.73 -3.12
CA ALA A 323 13.88 24.95 -4.43
C ALA A 323 14.88 25.73 -5.29
N ARG A 324 15.39 25.13 -6.37
CA ARG A 324 16.34 25.80 -7.25
C ARG A 324 15.67 27.06 -7.81
N GLN A 325 16.34 28.19 -7.62
CA GLN A 325 16.13 29.39 -8.43
C GLN A 325 16.12 28.95 -9.90
N VAL A 326 15.02 29.19 -10.60
CA VAL A 326 14.89 28.96 -12.03
C VAL A 326 16.00 29.74 -12.74
N ALA A 327 17.09 29.06 -13.08
CA ALA A 327 18.15 29.61 -13.89
C ALA A 327 17.61 29.72 -15.33
N GLY A 328 17.17 30.93 -15.70
CA GLY A 328 16.66 31.14 -17.06
C GLY A 328 15.93 32.46 -17.31
N ALA A 329 16.41 33.59 -16.78
CA ALA A 329 16.08 34.87 -17.39
C ALA A 329 17.12 35.14 -18.49
N PRO A 330 16.76 35.23 -19.78
CA PRO A 330 17.69 35.69 -20.79
C PRO A 330 18.03 37.14 -20.48
N GLN A 331 19.32 37.43 -20.27
CA GLN A 331 19.80 38.80 -20.32
C GLN A 331 19.44 39.38 -21.68
N ARG A 332 18.43 40.26 -21.70
CA ARG A 332 18.13 41.11 -22.85
C ARG A 332 19.16 42.23 -22.89
N ALA A 333 19.91 42.24 -23.99
CA ALA A 333 20.67 43.32 -24.63
C ALA A 333 21.73 44.04 -23.77
#